data_AF-A0A855XS45-F1
#
_entry.id   AF-A0A855XS45-F1
#
_cell.length_a   1.000
_cell.length_b   1.000
_cell.length_c   1.000
_cell.angle_alpha   90.00
_cell.angle_beta   90.00
_cell.angle_gamma   90.00
#
_symmetry.space_group_name_H-M   'P 1'
#
loop_
_entity.id
_entity.type
_entity.pdbx_description
1 polymer ?
#
loop_
_entity_poly.entity_id
_entity_poly.type
_entity_poly.pdbx_seq_one_letter_code
_entity_poly.pdbx_strand_id
1 'polypeptide(L)'
;MTGRTSTSILERLLLFYMIQTPYCTLPAIFFKKNCTTPPDAIQLHGRKGIDEVRMPFGGEDAGMRQAMIISNPSSGKEEAQQYVSQVQEILESQQYEVVVNETAGEGDATNYCLSACKDGCDLVISIGGDGTLHETINGMMDQEHRPRLGVVPLGTVNDFARALNISLDPEEAIRQLRSEQIHRVDLGKINDRLFANVVAAGSLAEALFSVSSEEKSKLGSFAYLKEGLKDLMNTPAKPLTIEYDGQFWEGESPLFLAALTNSVGGFEKFSPEAAVDDGLIHCFVIRSMNVFNTVTLGTSLLFGNLKNHKDVDYFMAKEVHVRSTEAIHTNVDGEEGPSLPIQISVLPQHIDVIVPEEV
;
A
#
# COMPACT_ATOMS: atom_id res chain seq x y z
N MET A 1 8.24 10.96 -51.26
CA MET A 1 9.34 10.34 -50.49
C MET A 1 9.70 11.25 -49.33
N THR A 2 9.63 10.68 -48.12
CA THR A 2 10.31 11.07 -46.87
C THR A 2 10.16 12.51 -46.35
N GLY A 3 9.13 12.72 -45.52
CA GLY A 3 9.16 13.70 -44.43
C GLY A 3 9.33 12.94 -43.11
N ARG A 4 10.54 12.97 -42.52
CA ARG A 4 10.83 12.39 -41.20
C ARG A 4 10.01 13.14 -40.15
N THR A 5 9.13 12.43 -39.45
CA THR A 5 8.53 12.89 -38.20
C THR A 5 9.64 12.98 -37.15
N SER A 6 9.99 14.20 -36.78
CA SER A 6 10.83 14.47 -35.62
C SER A 6 10.00 14.17 -34.37
N THR A 7 9.98 12.90 -33.94
CA THR A 7 9.54 12.51 -32.59
C THR A 7 10.35 13.34 -31.61
N SER A 8 9.70 14.14 -30.76
CA SER A 8 10.43 15.01 -29.84
C SER A 8 11.27 14.15 -28.88
N ILE A 9 12.45 14.61 -28.51
CA ILE A 9 13.33 13.91 -27.56
C ILE A 9 12.59 13.61 -26.25
N LEU A 10 11.63 14.48 -25.88
CA LEU A 10 10.73 14.31 -24.75
C LEU A 10 9.79 13.11 -24.89
N GLU A 11 9.23 12.88 -26.08
CA GLU A 11 8.36 11.72 -26.38
C GLU A 11 9.14 10.41 -26.27
N ARG A 12 10.41 10.41 -26.72
CA ARG A 12 11.28 9.24 -26.58
C ARG A 12 11.70 9.01 -25.13
N LEU A 13 11.92 10.06 -24.35
CA LEU A 13 12.22 9.96 -22.91
C LEU A 13 11.02 9.40 -22.13
N LEU A 14 9.81 9.92 -22.36
CA LEU A 14 8.58 9.44 -21.72
C LEU A 14 8.26 7.98 -22.10
N LEU A 15 8.40 7.59 -23.37
CA LEU A 15 8.27 6.18 -23.77
C LEU A 15 9.38 5.30 -23.18
N PHE A 16 10.62 5.77 -23.14
CA PHE A 16 11.73 5.01 -22.57
C PHE A 16 11.57 4.79 -21.06
N TYR A 17 11.00 5.77 -20.35
CA TYR A 17 10.69 5.65 -18.92
C TYR A 17 9.49 4.72 -18.64
N MET A 18 8.49 4.66 -19.51
CA MET A 18 7.33 3.77 -19.37
C MET A 18 7.60 2.33 -19.82
N ILE A 19 8.60 2.08 -20.68
CA ILE A 19 9.01 0.72 -21.07
C ILE A 19 9.80 0.02 -19.95
N GLN A 20 10.25 0.76 -18.92
CA GLN A 20 10.96 0.19 -17.76
C GLN A 20 10.05 -0.19 -16.58
N THR A 21 8.73 -0.08 -16.67
CA THR A 21 7.82 -0.81 -15.75
C THR A 21 7.79 -2.29 -16.14
N PRO A 22 8.07 -3.24 -15.23
CA PRO A 22 8.32 -4.63 -15.60
C PRO A 22 7.02 -5.41 -15.71
N TYR A 23 6.25 -5.24 -16.78
CA TYR A 23 5.23 -6.22 -17.18
C TYR A 23 5.12 -6.30 -18.70
N CYS A 24 6.00 -7.08 -19.31
CA CYS A 24 5.69 -7.79 -20.54
C CYS A 24 6.63 -8.99 -20.69
N THR A 25 6.02 -10.15 -20.73
CA THR A 25 6.58 -11.50 -20.77
C THR A 25 7.51 -11.73 -21.97
N LEU A 26 8.71 -12.28 -21.72
CA LEU A 26 9.50 -13.04 -22.70
C LEU A 26 10.19 -14.21 -21.98
N PRO A 27 10.21 -15.42 -22.58
CA PRO A 27 10.52 -16.66 -21.88
C PRO A 27 12.02 -16.85 -21.64
N ALA A 28 12.37 -17.23 -20.40
CA ALA A 28 13.73 -17.59 -20.03
C ALA A 28 14.16 -18.91 -20.68
N ILE A 29 15.17 -18.83 -21.55
CA ILE A 29 15.85 -19.98 -22.15
C ILE A 29 16.99 -20.42 -21.20
N PHE A 30 16.87 -21.66 -20.74
CA PHE A 30 17.87 -22.56 -20.16
C PHE A 30 19.34 -22.07 -20.07
N PHE A 31 19.90 -22.08 -18.85
CA PHE A 31 21.30 -22.43 -18.64
C PHE A 31 21.48 -23.34 -17.41
N LYS A 32 21.85 -24.60 -17.69
CA LYS A 32 22.42 -25.58 -16.76
C LYS A 32 23.86 -25.17 -16.40
N LYS A 33 24.23 -25.28 -15.12
CA LYS A 33 25.58 -25.67 -14.62
C LYS A 33 25.50 -25.76 -13.08
N ASN A 34 25.32 -26.96 -12.54
CA ASN A 34 26.36 -27.91 -12.06
C ASN A 34 26.90 -27.56 -10.66
N CYS A 35 26.55 -28.43 -9.72
CA CYS A 35 27.08 -28.60 -8.38
C CYS A 35 28.61 -28.66 -8.33
N THR A 36 29.19 -28.10 -7.27
CA THR A 36 30.34 -28.65 -6.53
C THR A 36 30.46 -27.99 -5.16
N THR A 37 30.20 -28.75 -4.08
CA THR A 37 30.87 -28.62 -2.76
C THR A 37 32.26 -29.30 -2.83
N PRO A 38 33.17 -29.30 -1.82
CA PRO A 38 33.17 -28.80 -0.42
C PRO A 38 34.55 -28.11 -0.08
N PRO A 39 35.16 -28.26 1.12
CA PRO A 39 34.81 -27.88 2.50
C PRO A 39 35.79 -26.82 3.09
N ASP A 40 35.50 -26.23 4.26
CA ASP A 40 36.39 -26.31 5.43
C ASP A 40 35.88 -25.52 6.64
N ALA A 41 36.09 -26.15 7.80
CA ALA A 41 35.67 -25.73 9.12
C ALA A 41 36.63 -24.72 9.74
N ILE A 42 36.11 -23.73 10.46
CA ILE A 42 36.86 -23.01 11.50
C ILE A 42 35.98 -22.83 12.73
N GLN A 43 36.39 -23.48 13.82
CA GLN A 43 35.95 -23.26 15.20
C GLN A 43 36.31 -21.86 15.68
N LEU A 44 35.37 -21.16 16.32
CA LEU A 44 35.69 -20.09 17.26
C LEU A 44 34.85 -20.23 18.54
N HIS A 45 35.58 -20.21 19.65
CA HIS A 45 35.11 -20.35 21.03
C HIS A 45 34.36 -19.10 21.53
N GLY A 46 33.18 -19.32 22.10
CA GLY A 46 32.81 -18.95 23.47
C GLY A 46 32.78 -17.47 23.90
N ARG A 47 31.57 -16.98 24.21
CA ARG A 47 31.21 -16.07 25.33
C ARG A 47 29.67 -16.13 25.48
N LYS A 48 29.14 -16.88 26.44
CA LYS A 48 28.56 -16.42 27.74
C LYS A 48 27.59 -15.24 27.63
N GLY A 49 26.30 -15.54 27.87
CA GLY A 49 25.24 -14.56 28.15
C GLY A 49 23.89 -14.96 27.56
N ILE A 50 23.31 -16.08 27.98
CA ILE A 50 21.90 -16.41 27.74
C ILE A 50 21.13 -15.99 28.98
N ASP A 51 20.40 -14.88 28.87
CA ASP A 51 19.28 -14.61 29.76
C ASP A 51 18.15 -15.55 29.34
N GLU A 52 17.71 -16.41 30.26
CA GLU A 52 16.54 -17.27 30.10
C GLU A 52 15.30 -16.40 29.86
N VAL A 53 14.92 -16.24 28.59
CA VAL A 53 13.58 -15.78 28.24
C VAL A 53 12.62 -16.92 28.58
N ARG A 54 11.87 -16.69 29.65
CA ARG A 54 10.83 -17.58 30.17
C ARG A 54 9.71 -17.70 29.13
N MET A 55 9.72 -18.80 28.38
CA MET A 55 8.63 -19.22 27.48
C MET A 55 7.34 -19.44 28.30
N PRO A 56 6.19 -18.83 27.94
CA PRO A 56 4.93 -19.16 28.59
C PRO A 56 3.97 -19.85 27.62
N PHE A 57 4.29 -21.02 27.07
CA PHE A 57 3.27 -21.85 26.40
C PHE A 57 3.46 -23.32 26.75
N GLY A 58 3.09 -23.64 27.98
CA GLY A 58 2.78 -24.99 28.43
C GLY A 58 1.55 -24.90 29.31
N GLY A 59 0.39 -25.23 28.75
CA GLY A 59 -0.88 -25.20 29.46
C GLY A 59 -2.02 -25.66 28.56
N GLU A 60 -2.46 -26.89 28.79
CA GLU A 60 -3.64 -27.54 28.22
C GLU A 60 -4.93 -26.82 28.68
N ASP A 61 -5.24 -25.66 28.10
CA ASP A 61 -6.60 -25.05 28.03
C ASP A 61 -6.62 -23.84 27.06
N ALA A 62 -6.04 -23.97 25.87
CA ALA A 62 -6.22 -22.97 24.82
C ALA A 62 -7.50 -23.31 24.05
N GLY A 63 -8.56 -22.53 24.27
CA GLY A 63 -9.76 -22.60 23.42
C GLY A 63 -9.38 -22.59 21.93
N MET A 64 -10.22 -23.20 21.09
CA MET A 64 -10.00 -23.21 19.64
C MET A 64 -9.91 -21.76 19.17
N ARG A 65 -8.83 -21.42 18.46
CA ARG A 65 -8.61 -20.05 17.97
C ARG A 65 -9.61 -19.75 16.87
N GLN A 66 -10.10 -18.52 16.78
CA GLN A 66 -11.07 -18.14 15.76
C GLN A 66 -10.42 -17.30 14.67
N ALA A 67 -10.69 -17.66 13.41
CA ALA A 67 -10.27 -16.90 12.26
C ALA A 67 -11.46 -16.56 11.36
N MET A 68 -11.47 -15.34 10.82
CA MET A 68 -12.43 -14.92 9.82
C MET A 68 -11.73 -14.65 8.49
N ILE A 69 -12.24 -15.24 7.41
CA ILE A 69 -11.86 -14.91 6.04
C ILE A 69 -12.88 -13.91 5.50
N ILE A 70 -12.41 -12.74 5.08
CA ILE A 70 -13.19 -11.73 4.36
C ILE A 70 -12.72 -11.74 2.92
N SER A 71 -13.59 -12.12 2.00
CA SER A 71 -13.26 -12.30 0.58
C SER A 71 -14.10 -11.42 -0.32
N ASN A 72 -13.45 -10.74 -1.26
CA ASN A 72 -14.14 -10.05 -2.34
C ASN A 72 -14.18 -10.94 -3.60
N PRO A 73 -15.33 -11.53 -3.96
CA PRO A 73 -15.44 -12.46 -5.08
C PRO A 73 -15.17 -11.80 -6.45
N SER A 74 -15.29 -10.48 -6.54
CA SER A 74 -15.02 -9.72 -7.78
C SER A 74 -13.53 -9.42 -8.01
N SER A 75 -12.68 -9.63 -7.01
CA SER A 75 -11.23 -9.42 -7.12
C SER A 75 -10.52 -10.58 -7.83
N GLY A 76 -9.32 -10.34 -8.37
CA GLY A 76 -8.45 -11.41 -8.85
C GLY A 76 -8.99 -12.24 -10.03
N LYS A 77 -9.78 -11.65 -10.94
CA LYS A 77 -10.37 -12.34 -12.10
C LYS A 77 -11.29 -13.51 -11.73
N GLU A 78 -12.06 -13.37 -10.64
CA GLU A 78 -13.04 -14.38 -10.17
C GLU A 78 -12.38 -15.68 -9.64
N GLU A 79 -11.07 -15.68 -9.36
CA GLU A 79 -10.34 -16.81 -8.76
C GLU A 79 -10.43 -16.83 -7.22
N ALA A 80 -11.06 -15.83 -6.61
CA ALA A 80 -11.12 -15.64 -5.16
C ALA A 80 -11.60 -16.89 -4.39
N GLN A 81 -12.59 -17.62 -4.90
CA GLN A 81 -13.12 -18.82 -4.23
C GLN A 81 -12.11 -19.96 -4.09
N GLN A 82 -11.23 -20.12 -5.09
CA GLN A 82 -10.14 -21.10 -5.02
C GLN A 82 -9.18 -20.73 -3.88
N TYR A 83 -8.81 -19.45 -3.79
CA TYR A 83 -7.90 -18.97 -2.75
C TYR A 83 -8.52 -19.04 -1.35
N VAL A 84 -9.82 -18.74 -1.20
CA VAL A 84 -10.56 -18.93 0.06
C VAL A 84 -10.43 -20.36 0.56
N SER A 85 -10.62 -21.34 -0.33
CA SER A 85 -10.55 -22.76 0.02
C SER A 85 -9.14 -23.14 0.51
N GLN A 86 -8.10 -22.67 -0.18
CA GLN A 86 -6.71 -22.92 0.22
C GLN A 86 -6.35 -22.26 1.56
N VAL A 87 -6.81 -21.03 1.80
CA VAL A 87 -6.61 -20.33 3.09
C VAL A 87 -7.32 -21.09 4.21
N GLN A 88 -8.57 -21.49 4.00
CA GLN A 88 -9.34 -22.25 4.97
C GLN A 88 -8.62 -23.54 5.37
N GLU A 89 -8.14 -24.33 4.41
CA GLU A 89 -7.38 -25.56 4.68
C GLU A 89 -6.11 -25.30 5.52
N ILE A 90 -5.40 -24.19 5.25
CA ILE A 90 -4.21 -23.80 6.02
C ILE A 90 -4.57 -23.46 7.46
N LEU A 91 -5.59 -22.62 7.66
CA LEU A 91 -6.01 -22.18 8.98
C LEU A 91 -6.57 -23.33 9.82
N GLU A 92 -7.37 -24.21 9.23
CA GLU A 92 -7.86 -25.42 9.89
C GLU A 92 -6.69 -26.35 10.29
N SER A 93 -5.66 -26.47 9.44
CA SER A 93 -4.44 -27.22 9.78
C SER A 93 -3.64 -26.62 10.94
N GLN A 94 -3.84 -25.32 11.22
CA GLN A 94 -3.29 -24.58 12.35
C GLN A 94 -4.27 -24.52 13.55
N GLN A 95 -5.33 -25.33 13.54
CA GLN A 95 -6.33 -25.45 14.61
C GLN A 95 -7.18 -24.19 14.82
N TYR A 96 -7.41 -23.40 13.77
CA TYR A 96 -8.43 -22.35 13.79
C TYR A 96 -9.82 -22.90 13.44
N GLU A 97 -10.84 -22.40 14.14
CA GLU A 97 -12.22 -22.42 13.67
C GLU A 97 -12.38 -21.27 12.66
N VAL A 98 -12.75 -21.59 11.42
CA VAL A 98 -12.77 -20.63 10.32
C VAL A 98 -14.21 -20.26 9.94
N VAL A 99 -14.49 -18.96 9.92
CA VAL A 99 -15.72 -18.39 9.35
C VAL A 99 -15.38 -17.65 8.07
N VAL A 100 -16.12 -17.92 7.00
CA VAL A 100 -15.92 -17.27 5.70
C VAL A 100 -17.06 -16.31 5.42
N ASN A 101 -16.74 -15.06 5.13
CA ASN A 101 -17.68 -14.03 4.71
C ASN A 101 -17.27 -13.46 3.34
N GLU A 102 -18.17 -13.57 2.37
CA GLU A 102 -18.00 -12.95 1.04
C GLU A 102 -18.70 -11.59 1.01
N THR A 103 -18.02 -10.57 0.48
CA THR A 103 -18.60 -9.24 0.32
C THR A 103 -19.56 -9.22 -0.86
N ALA A 104 -20.73 -8.60 -0.68
CA ALA A 104 -21.72 -8.35 -1.72
C ALA A 104 -21.72 -6.87 -2.18
N GLY A 105 -21.20 -5.96 -1.36
CA GLY A 105 -21.08 -4.54 -1.70
C GLY A 105 -20.15 -3.77 -0.77
N GLU A 106 -20.08 -2.45 -1.03
CA GLU A 106 -19.29 -1.49 -0.25
C GLU A 106 -19.70 -1.50 1.23
N GLY A 107 -18.70 -1.54 2.11
CA GLY A 107 -18.86 -1.53 3.56
C GLY A 107 -19.02 -2.92 4.19
N ASP A 108 -19.21 -3.99 3.41
CA ASP A 108 -19.37 -5.34 3.95
C ASP A 108 -18.10 -5.81 4.68
N ALA A 109 -16.91 -5.58 4.11
CA ALA A 109 -15.66 -5.99 4.75
C ALA A 109 -15.43 -5.22 6.07
N THR A 110 -15.85 -3.95 6.12
CA THR A 110 -15.84 -3.14 7.35
C THR A 110 -16.73 -3.78 8.42
N ASN A 111 -17.96 -4.13 8.06
CA ASN A 111 -18.93 -4.72 8.98
C ASN A 111 -18.50 -6.11 9.47
N TYR A 112 -17.94 -6.94 8.59
CA TYR A 112 -17.42 -8.25 8.94
C TYR A 112 -16.22 -8.14 9.88
N CYS A 113 -15.25 -7.28 9.59
CA CYS A 113 -14.11 -7.10 10.47
C CYS A 113 -14.53 -6.52 11.84
N LEU A 114 -15.49 -5.61 11.87
CA LEU A 114 -16.09 -5.11 13.11
C LEU A 114 -16.73 -6.24 13.93
N SER A 115 -17.42 -7.19 13.30
CA SER A 115 -17.95 -8.37 14.01
C SER A 115 -16.83 -9.27 14.54
N ALA A 116 -15.78 -9.52 13.74
CA ALA A 116 -14.62 -10.30 14.18
C ALA A 116 -13.92 -9.68 15.40
N CYS A 117 -13.82 -8.34 15.45
CA CYS A 117 -13.29 -7.62 16.61
C CYS A 117 -14.16 -7.82 17.85
N LYS A 118 -15.49 -7.70 17.72
CA LYS A 118 -16.45 -7.85 18.82
C LYS A 118 -16.56 -9.28 19.34
N ASP A 119 -16.43 -10.25 18.45
CA ASP A 119 -16.50 -11.68 18.76
C ASP A 119 -15.17 -12.21 19.34
N GLY A 120 -14.12 -11.38 19.33
CA GLY A 120 -12.83 -11.75 19.90
C GLY A 120 -11.99 -12.64 18.99
N CYS A 121 -12.20 -12.61 17.67
CA CYS A 121 -11.43 -13.43 16.72
C CYS A 121 -9.94 -13.17 16.83
N ASP A 122 -9.11 -14.21 16.76
CA ASP A 122 -7.66 -14.08 16.84
C ASP A 122 -7.05 -13.55 15.53
N LEU A 123 -7.70 -13.84 14.39
CA LEU A 123 -7.17 -13.59 13.06
C LEU A 123 -8.28 -13.19 12.07
N VAL A 124 -7.99 -12.20 11.23
CA VAL A 124 -8.79 -11.84 10.05
C VAL A 124 -7.90 -11.95 8.81
N ILE A 125 -8.36 -12.64 7.78
CA ILE A 125 -7.70 -12.70 6.47
C ILE A 125 -8.49 -11.86 5.47
N SER A 126 -7.84 -10.86 4.89
CA SER A 126 -8.38 -10.09 3.77
C SER A 126 -7.93 -10.71 2.44
N ILE A 127 -8.88 -11.21 1.64
CA ILE A 127 -8.65 -11.73 0.30
C ILE A 127 -9.29 -10.77 -0.71
N GLY A 128 -8.47 -9.95 -1.36
CA GLY A 128 -8.97 -8.87 -2.22
C GLY A 128 -7.90 -7.87 -2.64
N GLY A 129 -8.32 -6.75 -3.23
CA GLY A 129 -7.44 -5.62 -3.54
C GLY A 129 -7.33 -4.59 -2.40
N ASP A 130 -6.73 -3.44 -2.69
CA ASP A 130 -6.52 -2.35 -1.73
C ASP A 130 -7.83 -1.86 -1.09
N GLY A 131 -8.95 -1.78 -1.83
CA GLY A 131 -10.25 -1.38 -1.27
C GLY A 131 -10.82 -2.38 -0.25
N THR A 132 -10.69 -3.69 -0.49
CA THR A 132 -11.12 -4.73 0.47
C THR A 132 -10.27 -4.68 1.74
N LEU A 133 -8.97 -4.43 1.59
CA LEU A 133 -8.07 -4.23 2.71
C LEU A 133 -8.41 -2.95 3.48
N HIS A 134 -8.67 -1.84 2.78
CA HIS A 134 -9.05 -0.55 3.37
C HIS A 134 -10.31 -0.69 4.22
N GLU A 135 -11.35 -1.34 3.70
CA GLU A 135 -12.56 -1.62 4.47
C GLU A 135 -12.29 -2.54 5.68
N THR A 136 -11.52 -3.62 5.49
CA THR A 136 -11.16 -4.54 6.57
C THR A 136 -10.48 -3.78 7.71
N ILE A 137 -9.49 -2.95 7.41
CA ILE A 137 -8.76 -2.14 8.39
C ILE A 137 -9.70 -1.14 9.09
N ASN A 138 -10.61 -0.49 8.35
CA ASN A 138 -11.56 0.45 8.95
C ASN A 138 -12.53 -0.24 9.93
N GLY A 139 -12.81 -1.53 9.77
CA GLY A 139 -13.58 -2.30 10.76
C GLY A 139 -12.91 -2.42 12.14
N MET A 140 -11.58 -2.23 12.21
CA MET A 140 -10.79 -2.23 13.44
C MET A 140 -10.78 -0.87 14.16
N MET A 141 -11.37 0.17 13.56
CA MET A 141 -11.37 1.51 14.13
C MET A 141 -12.08 1.54 15.49
N ASP A 142 -11.42 2.17 16.46
CA ASP A 142 -11.90 2.34 17.84
C ASP A 142 -12.31 1.02 18.54
N GLN A 143 -11.78 -0.13 18.09
CA GLN A 143 -12.00 -1.43 18.74
C GLN A 143 -10.95 -1.70 19.83
N GLU A 144 -11.40 -2.24 20.97
CA GLU A 144 -10.53 -2.66 22.07
C GLU A 144 -9.71 -3.90 21.70
N HIS A 145 -10.37 -4.88 21.08
CA HIS A 145 -9.74 -6.06 20.50
C HIS A 145 -9.57 -5.87 19.00
N ARG A 146 -8.35 -6.13 18.51
CA ARG A 146 -8.03 -6.11 17.08
C ARG A 146 -7.40 -7.46 16.72
N PRO A 147 -8.08 -8.29 15.90
CA PRO A 147 -7.51 -9.52 15.38
C PRO A 147 -6.22 -9.23 14.62
N ARG A 148 -5.31 -10.20 14.57
CA ARG A 148 -4.18 -10.14 13.64
C ARG A 148 -4.71 -10.08 12.21
N LEU A 149 -3.94 -9.49 11.31
CA LEU A 149 -4.31 -9.38 9.90
C LEU A 149 -3.42 -10.28 9.04
N GLY A 150 -4.03 -11.10 8.20
CA GLY A 150 -3.37 -11.73 7.06
C GLY A 150 -3.91 -11.14 5.75
N VAL A 151 -3.06 -11.08 4.72
CA VAL A 151 -3.40 -10.45 3.44
C VAL A 151 -3.12 -11.41 2.30
N VAL A 152 -4.12 -11.66 1.46
CA VAL A 152 -3.98 -12.34 0.17
C VAL A 152 -4.28 -11.32 -0.93
N PRO A 153 -3.25 -10.73 -1.55
CA PRO A 153 -3.43 -9.63 -2.50
C PRO A 153 -3.95 -10.14 -3.85
N LEU A 154 -5.17 -9.74 -4.21
CA LEU A 154 -5.82 -10.03 -5.49
C LEU A 154 -6.04 -8.78 -6.35
N GLY A 155 -5.63 -7.60 -5.86
CA GLY A 155 -5.71 -6.33 -6.57
C GLY A 155 -4.59 -6.16 -7.60
N THR A 156 -4.61 -5.02 -8.30
CA THR A 156 -3.57 -4.69 -9.30
C THR A 156 -2.36 -3.99 -8.67
N VAL A 157 -2.58 -3.18 -7.62
CA VAL A 157 -1.56 -2.33 -7.02
C VAL A 157 -0.99 -2.99 -5.77
N ASN A 158 -1.83 -3.23 -4.76
CA ASN A 158 -1.50 -3.93 -3.50
C ASN A 158 -0.34 -3.26 -2.76
N ASP A 159 -0.41 -1.94 -2.55
CA ASP A 159 0.69 -1.15 -1.96
C ASP A 159 1.07 -1.64 -0.56
N PHE A 160 0.09 -2.01 0.25
CA PHE A 160 0.31 -2.51 1.61
C PHE A 160 1.07 -3.84 1.61
N ALA A 161 0.73 -4.75 0.68
CA ALA A 161 1.44 -6.02 0.52
C ALA A 161 2.88 -5.79 0.08
N ARG A 162 3.12 -4.85 -0.85
CA ARG A 162 4.47 -4.45 -1.28
C ARG A 162 5.31 -3.91 -0.13
N ALA A 163 4.74 -3.01 0.67
CA ALA A 163 5.43 -2.41 1.81
C ALA A 163 5.84 -3.45 2.87
N LEU A 164 5.05 -4.50 3.04
CA LEU A 164 5.31 -5.60 3.98
C LEU A 164 6.05 -6.80 3.36
N ASN A 165 6.49 -6.69 2.10
CA ASN A 165 7.10 -7.78 1.34
C ASN A 165 6.23 -9.05 1.21
N ILE A 166 4.91 -8.93 1.40
CA ILE A 166 3.96 -10.01 1.15
C ILE A 166 3.93 -10.27 -0.37
N SER A 167 3.98 -11.55 -0.74
CA SER A 167 4.04 -11.92 -2.15
C SER A 167 2.81 -11.43 -2.91
N LEU A 168 3.02 -10.93 -4.13
CA LEU A 168 1.94 -10.57 -5.06
C LEU A 168 1.43 -11.77 -5.87
N ASP A 169 2.10 -12.91 -5.75
CA ASP A 169 1.58 -14.19 -6.19
C ASP A 169 0.65 -14.73 -5.09
N PRO A 170 -0.66 -14.88 -5.33
CA PRO A 170 -1.61 -15.25 -4.29
C PRO A 170 -1.30 -16.60 -3.64
N GLU A 171 -0.82 -17.59 -4.40
CA GLU A 171 -0.49 -18.90 -3.83
C GLU A 171 0.71 -18.83 -2.87
N GLU A 172 1.70 -18.02 -3.17
CA GLU A 172 2.81 -17.74 -2.27
C GLU A 172 2.37 -16.91 -1.06
N ALA A 173 1.51 -15.90 -1.23
CA ALA A 173 0.96 -15.13 -0.11
C ALA A 173 0.18 -16.03 0.87
N ILE A 174 -0.59 -16.97 0.33
CA ILE A 174 -1.31 -17.99 1.10
C ILE A 174 -0.34 -18.90 1.86
N ARG A 175 0.78 -19.31 1.24
CA ARG A 175 1.84 -20.07 1.94
C ARG A 175 2.46 -19.26 3.08
N GLN A 176 2.66 -17.96 2.88
CA GLN A 176 3.21 -17.05 3.89
C GLN A 176 2.30 -16.90 5.13
N LEU A 177 1.00 -17.18 5.03
CA LEU A 177 0.09 -17.22 6.21
C LEU A 177 0.48 -18.29 7.25
N ARG A 178 1.34 -19.26 6.89
CA ARG A 178 1.90 -20.22 7.84
C ARG A 178 2.98 -19.62 8.75
N SER A 179 3.50 -18.45 8.41
CA SER A 179 4.53 -17.75 9.16
C SER A 179 4.07 -17.46 10.59
N GLU A 180 5.00 -17.60 11.55
CA GLU A 180 4.79 -17.11 12.91
C GLU A 180 5.27 -15.66 13.09
N GLN A 181 5.86 -15.05 12.05
CA GLN A 181 6.33 -13.67 12.09
C GLN A 181 5.17 -12.69 12.03
N ILE A 182 5.18 -11.78 13.01
CA ILE A 182 4.21 -10.70 13.14
C ILE A 182 4.96 -9.37 13.11
N HIS A 183 4.56 -8.50 12.18
CA HIS A 183 5.01 -7.11 12.14
C HIS A 183 3.92 -6.22 12.74
N ARG A 184 4.27 -5.33 13.67
CA ARG A 184 3.33 -4.34 14.19
C ARG A 184 3.37 -3.10 13.31
N VAL A 185 2.26 -2.79 12.66
CA VAL A 185 2.20 -1.81 11.58
C VAL A 185 1.42 -0.58 12.04
N ASP A 186 1.94 0.58 11.68
CA ASP A 186 1.29 1.86 11.87
C ASP A 186 0.08 1.98 10.95
N LEU A 187 -0.96 2.64 11.45
CA LEU A 187 -2.05 3.11 10.63
C LEU A 187 -2.20 4.61 10.77
N GLY A 188 -2.69 5.26 9.73
CA GLY A 188 -3.06 6.65 9.78
C GLY A 188 -4.52 6.79 10.12
N LYS A 189 -4.86 7.82 10.88
CA LYS A 189 -6.23 8.28 11.11
C LYS A 189 -6.44 9.59 10.40
N ILE A 190 -7.43 9.66 9.53
CA ILE A 190 -7.91 10.87 8.87
C ILE A 190 -9.32 11.16 9.37
N ASN A 191 -9.48 12.23 10.14
CA ASN A 191 -10.73 12.53 10.86
C ASN A 191 -11.22 11.28 11.62
N ASP A 192 -12.32 10.67 11.18
CA ASP A 192 -12.94 9.48 11.76
C ASP A 192 -12.82 8.24 10.85
N ARG A 193 -11.72 8.11 10.09
CA ARG A 193 -11.42 6.94 9.25
C ARG A 193 -9.96 6.54 9.38
N LEU A 194 -9.66 5.26 9.15
CA LEU A 194 -8.31 4.73 9.06
C LEU A 194 -7.82 4.68 7.61
N PHE A 195 -6.52 4.78 7.42
CA PHE A 195 -5.83 4.53 6.16
C PHE A 195 -4.48 3.86 6.39
N ALA A 196 -4.02 3.09 5.40
CA ALA A 196 -2.84 2.24 5.51
C ALA A 196 -1.69 2.69 4.58
N ASN A 197 -1.99 3.42 3.50
CA ASN A 197 -1.01 3.78 2.49
C ASN A 197 -0.87 5.30 2.36
N VAL A 198 -1.89 5.99 1.86
CA VAL A 198 -1.75 7.38 1.42
C VAL A 198 -3.03 8.19 1.49
N VAL A 199 -2.90 9.45 1.89
CA VAL A 199 -3.89 10.51 1.67
C VAL A 199 -3.38 11.46 0.59
N ALA A 200 -4.20 11.76 -0.41
CA ALA A 200 -3.91 12.73 -1.45
C ALA A 200 -4.95 13.87 -1.44
N ALA A 201 -4.49 15.11 -1.55
CA ALA A 201 -5.34 16.29 -1.64
C ALA A 201 -4.86 17.25 -2.74
N GLY A 202 -5.79 18.01 -3.31
CA GLY A 202 -5.52 18.97 -4.37
C GLY A 202 -6.11 18.54 -5.72
N SER A 203 -6.10 19.46 -6.68
CA SER A 203 -6.77 19.27 -7.97
C SER A 203 -6.27 18.02 -8.73
N LEU A 204 -5.02 17.60 -8.52
CA LEU A 204 -4.49 16.41 -9.18
C LEU A 204 -5.06 15.12 -8.61
N ALA A 205 -5.29 15.09 -7.29
CA ALA A 205 -5.97 13.97 -6.65
C ALA A 205 -7.39 13.84 -7.20
N GLU A 206 -8.13 14.95 -7.31
CA GLU A 206 -9.48 14.98 -7.88
C GLU A 206 -9.50 14.49 -9.35
N ALA A 207 -8.56 14.95 -10.17
CA ALA A 207 -8.47 14.56 -11.57
C ALA A 207 -8.23 13.06 -11.74
N LEU A 208 -7.31 12.47 -10.95
CA LEU A 208 -7.00 11.04 -11.02
C LEU A 208 -8.20 10.14 -10.64
N PHE A 209 -9.14 10.66 -9.83
CA PHE A 209 -10.36 9.96 -9.42
C PHE A 209 -11.48 10.07 -10.44
N SER A 210 -11.55 11.19 -11.16
CA SER A 210 -12.59 11.43 -12.15
C SER A 210 -12.45 10.57 -13.43
N VAL A 211 -11.30 9.91 -13.63
CA VAL A 211 -11.05 9.07 -14.81
C VAL A 211 -11.69 7.70 -14.62
N SER A 212 -12.74 7.44 -15.38
CA SER A 212 -13.45 6.16 -15.34
C SER A 212 -12.58 5.01 -15.84
N SER A 213 -12.73 3.83 -15.23
CA SER A 213 -12.12 2.56 -15.67
C SER A 213 -12.47 2.21 -17.13
N GLU A 214 -13.61 2.72 -17.62
CA GLU A 214 -14.12 2.46 -18.96
C GLU A 214 -13.36 3.23 -20.05
N GLU A 215 -12.86 4.44 -19.76
CA GLU A 215 -12.07 5.27 -20.70
C GLU A 215 -10.66 4.72 -20.92
N LYS A 216 -10.10 4.00 -19.93
CA LYS A 216 -8.81 3.29 -20.03
C LYS A 216 -8.81 2.18 -21.11
N SER A 217 -9.96 1.57 -21.39
CA SER A 217 -10.04 0.43 -22.33
C SER A 217 -10.26 0.85 -23.79
N LYS A 218 -10.83 2.03 -24.04
CA LYS A 218 -11.27 2.49 -25.37
C LYS A 218 -10.22 3.32 -26.10
N LEU A 219 -9.35 4.01 -25.37
CA LEU A 219 -8.27 4.82 -25.90
C LEU A 219 -6.98 3.99 -25.82
N GLY A 220 -6.42 3.59 -26.95
CA GLY A 220 -5.13 2.87 -26.97
C GLY A 220 -4.08 3.59 -26.11
N SER A 221 -3.14 2.83 -25.54
CA SER A 221 -2.20 3.26 -24.48
C SER A 221 -1.54 4.63 -24.69
N PHE A 222 -1.26 5.02 -25.94
CA PHE A 222 -0.69 6.32 -26.30
C PHE A 222 -1.66 7.51 -26.17
N ALA A 223 -2.92 7.33 -26.55
CA ALA A 223 -3.94 8.38 -26.45
C ALA A 223 -4.27 8.66 -24.98
N TYR A 224 -4.37 7.61 -24.16
CA TYR A 224 -4.53 7.72 -22.71
C TYR A 224 -3.35 8.48 -22.06
N LEU A 225 -2.11 8.15 -22.43
CA LEU A 225 -0.93 8.85 -21.92
C LEU A 225 -0.94 10.35 -22.27
N LYS A 226 -1.36 10.69 -23.49
CA LYS A 226 -1.43 12.09 -23.94
C LYS A 226 -2.50 12.89 -23.21
N GLU A 227 -3.70 12.33 -23.04
CA GLU A 227 -4.77 13.00 -22.28
C GLU A 227 -4.40 13.10 -20.80
N GLY A 228 -3.85 12.03 -20.19
CA GLY A 228 -3.40 12.08 -18.79
C GLY A 228 -2.32 13.13 -18.53
N LEU A 229 -1.35 13.29 -19.45
CA LEU A 229 -0.34 14.36 -19.33
C LEU A 229 -0.96 15.76 -19.51
N LYS A 230 -1.96 15.89 -20.37
CA LYS A 230 -2.66 17.15 -20.61
C LYS A 230 -3.54 17.55 -19.42
N ASP A 231 -4.22 16.59 -18.79
CA ASP A 231 -5.01 16.83 -17.58
C ASP A 231 -4.09 17.23 -16.42
N LEU A 232 -2.94 16.54 -16.28
CA LEU A 232 -1.90 16.88 -15.32
C LEU A 232 -1.36 18.32 -15.49
N MET A 233 -1.23 18.79 -16.74
CA MET A 233 -0.78 20.16 -17.03
C MET A 233 -1.84 21.23 -16.76
N ASN A 234 -3.11 20.88 -16.90
CA ASN A 234 -4.24 21.82 -16.73
C ASN A 234 -4.79 21.82 -15.30
N THR A 235 -4.22 20.99 -14.43
CA THR A 235 -4.62 20.87 -13.04
C THR A 235 -4.15 22.10 -12.25
N PRO A 236 -5.06 22.98 -11.81
CA PRO A 236 -4.67 24.21 -11.14
C PRO A 236 -4.13 23.93 -9.73
N ALA A 237 -3.13 24.69 -9.31
CA ALA A 237 -2.73 24.73 -7.91
C ALA A 237 -3.86 25.35 -7.09
N LYS A 238 -4.15 24.78 -5.91
CA LYS A 238 -5.14 25.33 -4.99
C LYS A 238 -4.45 25.80 -3.70
N PRO A 239 -4.98 26.83 -3.02
CA PRO A 239 -4.41 27.31 -1.76
C PRO A 239 -4.54 26.23 -0.68
N LEU A 240 -3.44 25.89 -0.02
CA LEU A 240 -3.41 24.98 1.13
C LEU A 240 -2.70 25.65 2.31
N THR A 241 -3.22 25.41 3.50
CA THR A 241 -2.54 25.67 4.78
C THR A 241 -2.37 24.33 5.47
N ILE A 242 -1.12 23.97 5.77
CA ILE A 242 -0.75 22.70 6.38
C ILE A 242 -0.05 22.99 7.70
N GLU A 243 -0.70 22.71 8.83
CA GLU A 243 -0.10 22.78 10.16
C GLU A 243 0.40 21.39 10.54
N TYR A 244 1.64 21.27 11.02
CA TYR A 244 2.21 19.97 11.39
C TYR A 244 3.22 20.12 12.52
N ASP A 245 3.08 19.36 13.61
CA ASP A 245 3.99 19.37 14.77
C ASP A 245 4.42 20.78 15.25
N GLY A 246 3.51 21.76 15.21
CA GLY A 246 3.77 23.16 15.59
C GLY A 246 4.45 24.04 14.54
N GLN A 247 4.71 23.50 13.34
CA GLN A 247 5.16 24.23 12.16
C GLN A 247 3.99 24.46 11.19
N PHE A 248 4.21 25.29 10.17
CA PHE A 248 3.21 25.55 9.14
C PHE A 248 3.85 25.63 7.75
N TRP A 249 3.12 25.16 6.76
CA TRP A 249 3.33 25.39 5.34
C TRP A 249 2.10 26.11 4.79
N GLU A 250 2.30 27.15 3.99
CA GLU A 250 1.22 27.90 3.35
C GLU A 250 1.63 28.25 1.92
N GLY A 251 0.72 28.02 0.98
CA GLY A 251 0.96 28.30 -0.43
C GLY A 251 -0.06 27.65 -1.34
N GLU A 252 0.19 27.72 -2.65
CA GLU A 252 -0.62 27.00 -3.64
C GLU A 252 0.06 25.70 -4.03
N SER A 253 -0.71 24.62 -4.12
CA SER A 253 -0.20 23.31 -4.52
C SER A 253 -1.23 22.56 -5.39
N PRO A 254 -0.82 21.97 -6.53
CA PRO A 254 -1.64 21.02 -7.28
C PRO A 254 -1.82 19.67 -6.57
N LEU A 255 -0.89 19.30 -5.67
CA LEU A 255 -0.92 18.00 -5.00
C LEU A 255 -0.19 18.04 -3.64
N PHE A 256 -0.91 17.61 -2.61
CA PHE A 256 -0.37 17.22 -1.32
C PHE A 256 -0.54 15.70 -1.16
N LEU A 257 0.50 15.03 -0.65
CA LEU A 257 0.48 13.61 -0.30
C LEU A 257 0.94 13.43 1.14
N ALA A 258 0.27 12.56 1.89
CA ALA A 258 0.67 12.09 3.20
C ALA A 258 0.71 10.55 3.15
N ALA A 259 1.92 9.98 3.16
CA ALA A 259 2.16 8.54 3.01
C ALA A 259 2.63 7.91 4.33
N LEU A 260 2.25 6.66 4.57
CA LEU A 260 2.70 5.84 5.71
C LEU A 260 3.74 4.79 5.31
N THR A 261 3.83 4.47 4.03
CA THR A 261 4.72 3.41 3.54
C THR A 261 5.63 3.92 2.44
N ASN A 262 6.63 3.11 2.08
CA ASN A 262 7.53 3.38 0.97
C ASN A 262 6.87 3.22 -0.41
N SER A 263 5.69 2.57 -0.49
CA SER A 263 4.98 2.27 -1.73
C SER A 263 3.70 3.09 -1.85
N VAL A 264 3.57 3.83 -2.95
CA VAL A 264 2.35 4.56 -3.29
C VAL A 264 2.06 4.37 -4.78
N GLY A 265 0.87 3.89 -5.12
CA GLY A 265 0.46 3.62 -6.50
C GLY A 265 1.33 2.57 -7.21
N GLY A 266 1.91 1.64 -6.46
CA GLY A 266 2.82 0.60 -6.95
C GLY A 266 4.28 1.06 -7.13
N PHE A 267 4.61 2.29 -6.76
CA PHE A 267 5.99 2.78 -6.76
C PHE A 267 6.66 2.52 -5.41
N GLU A 268 7.31 1.36 -5.24
CA GLU A 268 7.99 0.92 -4.01
C GLU A 268 9.14 1.84 -3.54
N LYS A 269 9.54 2.80 -4.36
CA LYS A 269 10.55 3.81 -4.04
C LYS A 269 9.94 5.21 -3.91
N PHE A 270 8.64 5.30 -3.66
CA PHE A 270 7.97 6.60 -3.50
C PHE A 270 8.60 7.39 -2.34
N SER A 271 8.74 6.74 -1.18
CA SER A 271 9.43 7.27 -0.01
C SER A 271 10.36 6.19 0.57
N PRO A 272 11.60 6.02 0.05
CA PRO A 272 12.46 4.89 0.46
C PRO A 272 12.85 4.87 1.93
N GLU A 273 12.73 6.00 2.62
CA GLU A 273 12.95 6.11 4.07
C GLU A 273 11.73 5.79 4.93
N ALA A 274 10.52 5.73 4.36
CA ALA A 274 9.32 5.40 5.12
C ALA A 274 9.33 3.92 5.48
N ALA A 275 9.12 3.62 6.76
CA ALA A 275 8.89 2.28 7.24
C ALA A 275 7.45 2.15 7.72
N VAL A 276 6.91 0.93 7.63
CA VAL A 276 5.55 0.60 8.06
C VAL A 276 5.32 0.80 9.58
N ASP A 277 6.36 1.09 10.35
CA ASP A 277 6.37 1.12 11.82
C ASP A 277 7.24 2.24 12.43
N ASP A 278 7.59 3.29 11.66
CA ASP A 278 8.46 4.37 12.13
C ASP A 278 7.75 5.46 12.96
N GLY A 279 6.43 5.39 13.07
CA GLY A 279 5.59 6.31 13.82
C GLY A 279 5.48 7.69 13.18
N LEU A 280 5.63 7.80 11.86
CA LEU A 280 5.64 9.07 11.13
C LEU A 280 4.74 9.05 9.89
N ILE A 281 4.23 10.24 9.55
CA ILE A 281 3.58 10.52 8.27
C ILE A 281 4.61 11.22 7.38
N HIS A 282 4.84 10.69 6.18
CA HIS A 282 5.73 11.26 5.18
C HIS A 282 4.94 12.18 4.25
N CYS A 283 5.12 13.49 4.41
CA CYS A 283 4.38 14.51 3.69
C CYS A 283 5.17 15.08 2.51
N PHE A 284 4.51 15.19 1.36
CA PHE A 284 5.05 15.75 0.13
C PHE A 284 4.10 16.82 -0.39
N VAL A 285 4.59 18.06 -0.52
CA VAL A 285 3.85 19.15 -1.16
C VAL A 285 4.50 19.46 -2.50
N ILE A 286 3.78 19.18 -3.58
CA ILE A 286 4.26 19.46 -4.94
C ILE A 286 3.96 20.91 -5.28
N ARG A 287 4.98 21.77 -5.40
CA ARG A 287 4.79 23.22 -5.63
C ARG A 287 4.25 23.58 -7.00
N SER A 288 4.61 22.82 -8.03
CA SER A 288 4.20 23.13 -9.40
C SER A 288 4.28 21.92 -10.32
N MET A 289 3.30 21.80 -11.21
CA MET A 289 3.26 20.81 -12.27
C MET A 289 3.23 21.52 -13.62
N ASN A 290 4.30 21.36 -14.39
CA ASN A 290 4.35 21.69 -15.81
C ASN A 290 5.08 20.55 -16.54
N VAL A 291 5.06 20.51 -17.87
CA VAL A 291 5.66 19.39 -18.63
C VAL A 291 7.08 19.05 -18.18
N PHE A 292 7.93 20.07 -17.99
CA PHE A 292 9.32 19.86 -17.58
C PHE A 292 9.40 19.31 -16.16
N ASN A 293 8.70 19.95 -15.21
CA ASN A 293 8.69 19.54 -13.81
C ASN A 293 8.06 18.15 -13.62
N THR A 294 7.02 17.80 -14.37
CA THR A 294 6.42 16.46 -14.38
C THR A 294 7.43 15.40 -14.77
N VAL A 295 8.22 15.63 -15.83
CA VAL A 295 9.25 14.68 -16.27
C VAL A 295 10.35 14.54 -15.22
N THR A 296 10.80 15.64 -14.61
CA THR A 296 11.86 15.60 -13.58
C THR A 296 11.36 15.01 -12.26
N LEU A 297 10.09 15.24 -11.89
CA LEU A 297 9.42 14.59 -10.76
C LEU A 297 9.29 13.09 -10.99
N GLY A 298 8.80 12.67 -12.16
CA GLY A 298 8.72 11.25 -12.52
C GLY A 298 10.10 10.57 -12.50
N THR A 299 11.13 11.25 -12.98
CA THR A 299 12.52 10.76 -12.89
C THR A 299 12.96 10.62 -11.42
N SER A 300 12.67 11.62 -10.59
CA SER A 300 13.04 11.59 -9.17
C SER A 300 12.30 10.48 -8.42
N LEU A 301 11.01 10.26 -8.72
CA LEU A 301 10.21 9.17 -8.19
C LEU A 301 10.82 7.80 -8.55
N LEU A 302 11.16 7.59 -9.82
CA LEU A 302 11.76 6.33 -10.28
C LEU A 302 13.10 6.00 -9.62
N PHE A 303 13.89 7.03 -9.31
CA PHE A 303 15.16 6.88 -8.60
C PHE A 303 15.03 6.93 -7.07
N GLY A 304 13.81 7.05 -6.52
CA GLY A 304 13.58 7.13 -5.08
C GLY A 304 14.15 8.40 -4.42
N ASN A 305 14.15 9.50 -5.16
CA ASN A 305 14.72 10.78 -4.73
C ASN A 305 13.67 11.91 -4.75
N LEU A 306 12.38 11.56 -4.67
CA LEU A 306 11.28 12.53 -4.77
C LEU A 306 11.40 13.64 -3.72
N LYS A 307 11.75 13.29 -2.48
CA LYS A 307 11.92 14.23 -1.36
C LYS A 307 12.92 15.36 -1.60
N ASN A 308 13.94 15.10 -2.44
CA ASN A 308 15.03 16.03 -2.71
C ASN A 308 14.78 16.83 -4.00
N HIS A 309 13.64 16.63 -4.66
CA HIS A 309 13.31 17.36 -5.87
C HIS A 309 13.00 18.83 -5.54
N LYS A 310 13.53 19.76 -6.33
CA LYS A 310 13.43 21.22 -6.08
C LYS A 310 11.99 21.76 -5.94
N ASP A 311 11.03 21.09 -6.58
CA ASP A 311 9.61 21.47 -6.57
C ASP A 311 8.79 20.66 -5.56
N VAL A 312 9.45 20.00 -4.61
CA VAL A 312 8.84 19.21 -3.53
C VAL A 312 9.29 19.79 -2.20
N ASP A 313 8.33 20.18 -1.38
CA ASP A 313 8.58 20.32 0.06
C ASP A 313 8.28 19.00 0.73
N TYR A 314 9.25 18.48 1.46
CA TYR A 314 9.15 17.23 2.19
C TYR A 314 9.34 17.47 3.68
N PHE A 315 8.45 16.88 4.48
CA PHE A 315 8.57 16.86 5.94
C PHE A 315 7.93 15.60 6.51
N MET A 316 8.31 15.26 7.74
CA MET A 316 7.71 14.17 8.51
C MET A 316 6.98 14.77 9.70
N ALA A 317 5.85 14.19 10.06
CA ALA A 317 5.05 14.66 11.19
C ALA A 317 4.27 13.53 11.84
N LYS A 318 3.86 13.72 13.09
CA LYS A 318 2.92 12.80 13.78
C LYS A 318 1.47 13.23 13.62
N GLU A 319 1.27 14.54 13.49
CA GLU A 319 -0.05 15.15 13.32
C GLU A 319 0.03 16.23 12.24
N VAL A 320 -0.94 16.22 11.31
CA VAL A 320 -1.01 17.13 10.17
C VAL A 320 -2.44 17.62 9.99
N HIS A 321 -2.65 18.93 10.02
CA HIS A 321 -3.95 19.54 9.75
C HIS A 321 -3.89 20.27 8.42
N VAL A 322 -4.73 19.87 7.47
CA VAL A 322 -4.76 20.47 6.13
C VAL A 322 -6.06 21.23 5.96
N ARG A 323 -5.97 22.50 5.58
CA ARG A 323 -7.11 23.39 5.33
C ARG A 323 -6.95 24.10 4.00
N SER A 324 -8.06 24.54 3.41
CA SER A 324 -8.08 25.36 2.21
C SER A 324 -9.24 26.35 2.29
N THR A 325 -9.11 27.47 1.58
CA THR A 325 -10.21 28.40 1.31
C THR A 325 -11.11 27.93 0.16
N GLU A 326 -10.69 26.90 -0.58
CA GLU A 326 -11.44 26.29 -1.67
C GLU A 326 -11.94 24.90 -1.29
N ALA A 327 -12.99 24.44 -1.99
CA ALA A 327 -13.46 23.06 -1.86
C ALA A 327 -12.43 22.12 -2.51
N ILE A 328 -11.88 21.22 -1.70
CA ILE A 328 -10.92 20.20 -2.12
C ILE A 328 -11.38 18.87 -1.54
N HIS A 329 -11.61 17.89 -2.41
CA HIS A 329 -11.84 16.51 -2.03
C HIS A 329 -10.51 15.80 -1.87
N THR A 330 -10.48 14.82 -0.97
CA THR A 330 -9.30 13.98 -0.76
C THR A 330 -9.54 12.60 -1.36
N ASN A 331 -8.44 11.91 -1.59
CA ASN A 331 -8.39 10.49 -1.83
C ASN A 331 -7.66 9.85 -0.66
N VAL A 332 -8.18 8.73 -0.18
CA VAL A 332 -7.61 7.95 0.91
C VAL A 332 -7.49 6.50 0.45
N ASP A 333 -6.26 5.98 0.35
CA ASP A 333 -5.94 4.62 -0.10
C ASP A 333 -6.54 4.19 -1.46
N GLY A 334 -6.84 5.13 -2.35
CA GLY A 334 -7.48 4.83 -3.63
C GLY A 334 -9.01 4.99 -3.60
N GLU A 335 -9.59 5.36 -2.46
CA GLU A 335 -11.03 5.58 -2.28
C GLU A 335 -11.36 7.06 -2.04
N GLU A 336 -12.64 7.43 -2.23
CA GLU A 336 -13.10 8.81 -1.95
C GLU A 336 -12.95 9.14 -0.45
N GLY A 337 -12.30 10.26 -0.17
CA GLY A 337 -12.02 10.75 1.17
C GLY A 337 -12.83 11.99 1.58
N PRO A 338 -12.74 12.41 2.86
CA PRO A 338 -13.39 13.62 3.33
C PRO A 338 -12.85 14.87 2.62
N SER A 339 -13.70 15.87 2.40
CA SER A 339 -13.23 17.19 1.95
C SER A 339 -12.43 17.91 3.04
N LEU A 340 -11.56 18.84 2.64
CA LEU A 340 -10.87 19.72 3.60
C LEU A 340 -11.90 20.56 4.40
N PRO A 341 -11.64 20.85 5.69
CA PRO A 341 -10.42 20.54 6.43
C PRO A 341 -10.32 19.08 6.90
N ILE A 342 -9.09 18.56 6.95
CA ILE A 342 -8.79 17.22 7.47
C ILE A 342 -7.73 17.31 8.56
N GLN A 343 -7.82 16.39 9.52
CA GLN A 343 -6.81 16.13 10.54
C GLN A 343 -6.29 14.71 10.32
N ILE A 344 -4.99 14.60 10.10
CA ILE A 344 -4.28 13.35 9.88
C ILE A 344 -3.37 13.11 11.10
N SER A 345 -3.38 11.90 11.64
CA SER A 345 -2.47 11.49 12.71
C SER A 345 -2.01 10.05 12.52
N VAL A 346 -0.81 9.73 13.00
CA VAL A 346 -0.31 8.35 13.00
C VAL A 346 -0.71 7.63 14.29
N LEU A 347 -1.18 6.41 14.14
CA LEU A 347 -1.44 5.44 15.20
C LEU A 347 -0.29 4.42 15.15
N PRO A 348 0.74 4.58 15.99
CA PRO A 348 1.91 3.73 15.89
C PRO A 348 1.59 2.29 16.32
N GLN A 349 2.08 1.31 15.57
CA GLN A 349 1.99 -0.13 15.83
C GLN A 349 0.54 -0.55 16.16
N HIS A 350 -0.42 -0.04 15.37
CA HIS A 350 -1.84 -0.14 15.65
C HIS A 350 -2.40 -1.55 15.41
N ILE A 351 -1.88 -2.24 14.40
CA ILE A 351 -2.30 -3.58 14.00
C ILE A 351 -1.12 -4.54 13.93
N ASP A 352 -1.38 -5.81 14.20
CA ASP A 352 -0.42 -6.90 14.08
C ASP A 352 -0.69 -7.63 12.75
N VAL A 353 0.31 -7.71 11.87
CA VAL A 353 0.17 -8.28 10.51
C VAL A 353 1.08 -9.50 10.35
N ILE A 354 0.57 -10.57 9.76
CA ILE A 354 1.37 -11.74 9.38
C ILE A 354 2.24 -11.37 8.17
N VAL A 355 3.54 -11.57 8.30
CA VAL A 355 4.54 -11.24 7.27
C VAL A 355 5.40 -12.47 6.94
N PRO A 356 6.03 -12.54 5.76
CA PRO A 356 6.98 -13.60 5.46
C PRO A 356 8.15 -13.65 6.46
N GLU A 357 8.74 -14.84 6.63
CA GLU A 357 10.00 -14.99 7.35
C GLU A 357 11.12 -14.24 6.62
N GLU A 358 11.96 -13.51 7.38
CA GLU A 358 13.18 -12.92 6.83
C GLU A 358 14.09 -14.04 6.29
N VAL A 359 14.41 -13.99 4.99
CA VAL A 359 15.27 -14.97 4.30
C VAL A 359 16.75 -14.63 4.44
#